data_AF-A5A2J5-F1
#
_entry.id   AF-A5A2J5-F1
#
_cell.length_a   1.000
_cell.length_b   1.000
_cell.length_c   1.000
_cell.angle_alpha   90.00
_cell.angle_beta   90.00
_cell.angle_gamma   90.00
#
_symmetry.space_group_name_H-M   'P 1'
#
loop_
_entity.id
_entity.type
_entity.pdbx_description
1 polymer ?
#
loop_
_entity_poly.entity_id
_entity_poly.type
_entity_poly.pdbx_seq_one_letter_code
_entity_poly.pdbx_strand_id
1 'polypeptide(L)'
;HRSDGSGTTGVFTKHLAAISPEWKDKVGEGKTVDWPVGVGGKGNEGVTAQIKQTQGSMGYIEYGYAKQQNLSYAALENKAGKFVKYNDNSASQTLAAIQLPENLRAFVPDPEGDESYPIVSFSWILAYKNYADPVKAKAMEATIEYVLTEGQKISGELGYIPLPQAV
;
A
#
# COMPACT_ATOMS: atom_id res chain seq x y z
N HIS A 1 7.06 12.95 -5.59
CA HIS A 1 7.37 11.64 -4.98
C HIS A 1 7.52 11.79 -3.47
N ARG A 2 7.87 10.73 -2.72
CA ARG A 2 8.20 10.82 -1.28
C ARG A 2 9.63 11.28 -1.05
N SER A 3 9.87 12.10 -0.02
CA SER A 3 11.23 12.52 0.39
C SER A 3 11.83 11.64 1.49
N ASP A 4 11.00 10.86 2.18
CA ASP A 4 11.37 9.99 3.29
C ASP A 4 11.26 8.51 2.94
N GLY A 5 11.94 7.65 3.70
CA GLY A 5 11.84 6.20 3.57
C GLY A 5 10.40 5.71 3.76
N SER A 6 9.83 5.08 2.74
CA SER A 6 8.39 4.89 2.62
C SER A 6 8.00 3.49 2.14
N GLY A 7 7.09 2.84 2.87
CA GLY A 7 6.47 1.59 2.43
C GLY A 7 5.67 1.76 1.13
N THR A 8 4.91 2.86 1.01
CA THR A 8 4.16 3.21 -0.21
C THR A 8 5.09 3.36 -1.41
N THR A 9 6.28 3.96 -1.22
CA THR A 9 7.32 4.03 -2.26
C THR A 9 7.85 2.65 -2.61
N GLY A 10 8.07 1.79 -1.62
CA GLY A 10 8.44 0.39 -1.84
C GLY A 10 7.44 -0.36 -2.72
N VAL A 11 6.14 -0.26 -2.42
CA VAL A 11 5.09 -0.92 -3.21
C VAL A 11 4.98 -0.31 -4.61
N PHE A 12 4.97 1.02 -4.71
CA PHE A 12 4.86 1.72 -5.98
C PHE A 12 6.04 1.42 -6.93
N THR A 13 7.27 1.48 -6.42
CA THR A 13 8.46 1.21 -7.24
C THR A 13 8.61 -0.27 -7.60
N LYS A 14 8.15 -1.19 -6.75
CA LYS A 14 8.02 -2.62 -7.11
C LYS A 14 7.13 -2.81 -8.32
N HIS A 15 5.95 -2.19 -8.33
CA HIS A 15 5.04 -2.26 -9.47
C HIS A 15 5.68 -1.68 -10.73
N LEU A 16 6.28 -0.48 -10.65
CA LEU A 16 6.97 0.13 -11.78
C LEU A 16 8.10 -0.75 -12.35
N ALA A 17 8.91 -1.36 -11.48
CA ALA A 17 9.96 -2.27 -11.89
C ALA A 17 9.44 -3.58 -12.51
N ALA A 18 8.21 -4.01 -12.17
CA ALA A 18 7.58 -5.18 -12.76
C ALA A 18 7.08 -4.93 -14.18
N ILE A 19 6.52 -3.74 -14.44
CA ILE A 19 5.92 -3.40 -15.74
C ILE A 19 6.87 -2.69 -16.71
N SER A 20 8.00 -2.16 -16.22
CA SER A 20 8.97 -1.40 -17.03
C SER A 20 10.40 -1.89 -16.80
N PRO A 21 10.99 -2.60 -17.79
CA PRO A 21 12.40 -2.99 -17.75
C PRO A 21 13.35 -1.78 -17.63
N GLU A 22 13.03 -0.67 -18.31
CA GLU A 22 13.82 0.56 -18.22
C GLU A 22 13.81 1.13 -16.79
N TRP A 23 12.65 1.17 -16.14
CA TRP A 23 12.58 1.60 -14.74
C TRP A 23 13.40 0.69 -13.84
N LYS A 24 13.25 -0.62 -14.01
CA LYS A 24 13.96 -1.63 -13.22
C LYS A 24 15.47 -1.46 -13.32
N ASP A 25 16.00 -1.20 -14.51
CA ASP A 25 17.44 -1.07 -14.75
C ASP A 25 17.99 0.28 -14.30
N LYS A 26 17.24 1.38 -14.48
CA LYS A 26 17.73 2.74 -14.20
C LYS A 26 17.46 3.23 -12.78
N VAL A 27 16.34 2.84 -12.18
CA VAL A 27 15.87 3.35 -10.88
C VAL A 27 15.72 2.22 -9.86
N GLY A 28 15.20 1.07 -10.29
CA GLY A 28 14.96 -0.09 -9.43
C GLY A 28 13.79 0.09 -8.46
N GLU A 29 13.83 -0.66 -7.37
CA GLU A 29 12.78 -0.71 -6.35
C GLU A 29 13.33 -0.52 -4.94
N GLY A 30 12.54 0.08 -4.06
CA GLY A 30 12.96 0.29 -2.68
C GLY A 30 12.08 1.25 -1.91
N LYS A 31 12.31 1.35 -0.60
CA LYS A 31 11.64 2.35 0.25
C LYS A 31 12.17 3.78 0.00
N THR A 32 13.33 3.87 -0.63
CA THR A 32 13.97 5.08 -1.14
C THR A 32 14.68 4.69 -2.44
N VAL A 33 14.60 5.54 -3.45
CA VAL A 33 15.26 5.37 -4.76
C VAL A 33 15.75 6.75 -5.22
N ASP A 34 16.71 6.75 -6.15
CA ASP A 34 17.20 7.98 -6.77
C ASP A 34 16.20 8.43 -7.85
N TRP A 35 15.23 9.24 -7.44
CA TRP A 35 14.17 9.72 -8.34
C TRP A 35 14.75 10.56 -9.48
N PRO A 36 14.45 10.23 -10.75
CA PRO A 36 14.95 11.01 -11.89
C PRO A 36 14.44 12.45 -11.89
N VAL A 37 13.20 12.66 -11.44
CA VAL A 37 12.51 13.95 -11.42
C VAL A 37 11.47 14.01 -10.31
N GLY A 38 10.99 15.23 -10.04
CA GLY A 38 9.85 15.52 -9.19
C GLY A 38 10.23 16.19 -7.89
N VAL A 39 9.20 16.60 -7.14
CA VAL A 39 9.35 17.23 -5.83
C VAL A 39 9.02 16.20 -4.74
N GLY A 40 9.86 16.11 -3.72
CA GLY A 40 9.69 15.22 -2.58
C GLY A 40 8.78 15.80 -1.51
N GLY A 41 7.64 15.16 -1.24
CA GLY A 41 6.78 15.42 -0.08
C GLY A 41 7.09 14.46 1.06
N LYS A 42 7.12 14.96 2.30
CA LYS A 42 7.31 14.11 3.50
C LYS A 42 5.99 13.45 3.88
N GLY A 43 5.97 12.13 4.03
CA GLY A 43 4.75 11.40 4.36
C GLY A 43 3.70 11.41 3.24
N ASN A 44 2.57 10.74 3.47
CA ASN A 44 1.43 10.83 2.55
C ASN A 44 0.80 12.23 2.61
N GLU A 45 0.80 12.85 3.78
CA GLU A 45 0.29 14.21 4.01
C GLU A 45 1.02 15.24 3.15
N GLY A 46 2.36 15.18 3.12
CA GLY A 46 3.17 16.11 2.34
C GLY A 46 2.97 15.93 0.85
N VAL A 47 2.91 14.68 0.35
CA VAL A 47 2.62 14.43 -1.07
C VAL A 47 1.20 14.88 -1.43
N THR A 48 0.21 14.61 -0.57
CA THR A 48 -1.18 15.05 -0.73
C THR A 48 -1.27 16.57 -0.83
N ALA A 49 -0.57 17.30 0.05
CA ALA A 49 -0.53 18.76 0.03
C ALA A 49 0.07 19.30 -1.29
N GLN A 50 1.17 18.69 -1.75
CA GLN A 50 1.80 19.06 -3.03
C GLN A 50 0.86 18.83 -4.22
N ILE A 51 0.13 17.70 -4.24
CA ILE A 51 -0.87 17.40 -5.28
C ILE A 51 -1.95 18.50 -5.32
N LYS A 52 -2.47 18.90 -4.16
CA LYS A 52 -3.54 19.92 -4.07
C LYS A 52 -3.07 21.32 -4.47
N GLN A 53 -1.83 21.67 -4.16
CA GLN A 53 -1.29 23.01 -4.37
C GLN A 53 -0.71 23.21 -5.79
N THR A 54 -0.35 22.12 -6.46
CA THR A 54 0.35 22.19 -7.75
C THR A 54 -0.58 21.74 -8.86
N GLN A 55 -1.07 22.69 -9.67
CA GLN A 55 -1.91 22.39 -10.82
C GLN A 55 -1.17 21.49 -11.82
N GLY A 56 -1.87 20.45 -12.31
CA GLY A 56 -1.31 19.49 -13.27
C GLY A 56 -0.31 18.50 -12.68
N SER A 57 -0.15 18.47 -11.35
CA SER A 57 0.73 17.52 -10.68
C SER A 57 0.15 16.09 -10.64
N MET A 58 1.05 15.13 -10.49
CA MET A 58 0.73 13.73 -10.20
C MET A 58 1.58 13.24 -9.03
N GLY A 59 1.01 12.35 -8.24
CA GLY A 59 1.72 11.70 -7.15
C GLY A 59 1.05 10.39 -6.77
N TYR A 60 1.72 9.62 -5.91
CA TYR A 60 1.21 8.38 -5.34
C TYR A 60 1.02 8.58 -3.84
N ILE A 61 -0.14 8.18 -3.34
CA ILE A 61 -0.52 8.22 -1.93
C ILE A 61 -1.37 6.99 -1.62
N GLU A 62 -1.45 6.61 -0.35
CA GLU A 62 -2.41 5.60 0.09
C GLU A 62 -3.86 6.10 -0.12
N TYR A 63 -4.78 5.18 -0.45
CA TYR A 63 -6.13 5.51 -0.89
C TYR A 63 -6.95 6.25 0.18
N GLY A 64 -6.79 5.91 1.46
CA GLY A 64 -7.42 6.63 2.57
C GLY A 64 -7.16 8.14 2.53
N TYR A 65 -5.95 8.58 2.17
CA TYR A 65 -5.64 10.00 2.00
C TYR A 65 -6.37 10.62 0.82
N ALA A 66 -6.44 9.93 -0.32
CA ALA A 66 -7.19 10.39 -1.48
C ALA A 66 -8.69 10.50 -1.17
N LYS A 67 -9.26 9.49 -0.49
CA LYS A 67 -10.67 9.44 -0.07
C LYS A 67 -11.02 10.58 0.89
N GLN A 68 -10.25 10.75 1.96
CA GLN A 68 -10.50 11.80 2.96
C GLN A 68 -10.38 13.21 2.39
N GLN A 69 -9.53 13.41 1.39
CA GLN A 69 -9.30 14.71 0.76
C GLN A 69 -10.09 14.92 -0.54
N ASN A 70 -10.97 13.98 -0.90
CA ASN A 70 -11.75 13.98 -2.14
C ASN A 70 -10.89 14.21 -3.40
N LEU A 71 -9.72 13.58 -3.44
CA LEU A 71 -8.82 13.67 -4.59
C LEU A 71 -9.27 12.71 -5.70
N SER A 72 -9.08 13.16 -6.95
CA SER A 72 -9.22 12.29 -8.11
C SER A 72 -8.03 11.33 -8.17
N TYR A 73 -8.29 10.10 -8.60
CA TYR A 73 -7.29 9.05 -8.78
C TYR A 73 -7.54 8.30 -10.09
N ALA A 74 -6.46 7.79 -10.69
CA ALA A 74 -6.49 7.17 -12.00
C ALA A 74 -6.99 5.72 -11.97
N ALA A 75 -7.59 5.29 -13.07
CA ALA A 75 -7.64 3.87 -13.41
C ALA A 75 -6.26 3.45 -13.92
N LEU A 76 -5.81 2.25 -13.54
CA LEU A 76 -4.52 1.70 -13.93
C LEU A 76 -4.73 0.43 -14.75
N GLU A 77 -3.91 0.23 -15.77
CA GLU A 77 -3.87 -1.04 -16.49
C GLU A 77 -3.31 -2.12 -15.58
N ASN A 78 -4.01 -3.25 -15.47
CA ASN A 78 -3.54 -4.42 -14.74
C ASN A 78 -2.81 -5.39 -15.66
N LYS A 79 -2.22 -6.44 -15.06
CA LYS A 79 -1.51 -7.49 -15.77
C LYS A 79 -2.30 -8.18 -16.89
N ALA A 80 -3.64 -8.14 -16.83
CA ALA A 80 -4.54 -8.68 -17.86
C ALA A 80 -4.85 -7.68 -18.99
N GLY A 81 -4.24 -6.49 -18.99
CA GLY A 81 -4.44 -5.44 -20.00
C GLY A 81 -5.75 -4.65 -19.81
N LYS A 82 -6.36 -4.70 -18.62
CA LYS A 82 -7.63 -4.02 -18.32
C LYS A 82 -7.38 -2.81 -17.45
N PHE A 83 -7.99 -1.68 -17.81
CA PHE A 83 -7.96 -0.47 -16.98
C PHE A 83 -8.96 -0.59 -15.83
N VAL A 84 -8.45 -0.78 -14.62
CA VAL A 84 -9.24 -0.93 -13.40
C VAL A 84 -9.14 0.34 -12.56
N LYS A 85 -10.29 0.94 -12.25
CA LYS A 85 -10.37 2.01 -11.24
C LYS A 85 -10.43 1.37 -9.86
N TYR A 86 -9.63 1.88 -8.92
CA TYR A 86 -9.64 1.39 -7.55
C TYR A 86 -11.06 1.37 -6.98
N ASN A 87 -11.41 0.25 -6.37
CA ASN A 87 -12.55 0.10 -5.49
C ASN A 87 -12.25 -1.01 -4.46
N ASP A 88 -12.91 -0.94 -3.30
CA ASP A 88 -12.61 -1.83 -2.17
C ASP A 88 -12.83 -3.32 -2.53
N ASN A 89 -13.79 -3.64 -3.41
CA ASN A 89 -14.03 -5.02 -3.84
C ASN A 89 -12.86 -5.57 -4.68
N SER A 90 -12.42 -4.82 -5.69
CA SER A 90 -11.30 -5.22 -6.57
C SER A 90 -10.03 -5.48 -5.76
N ALA A 91 -9.70 -4.59 -4.83
CA ALA A 91 -8.51 -4.71 -4.02
C ALA A 91 -8.63 -5.81 -2.96
N SER A 92 -9.82 -6.04 -2.39
CA SER A 92 -10.09 -7.19 -1.51
C SER A 92 -9.87 -8.53 -2.22
N GLN A 93 -10.46 -8.69 -3.41
CA GLN A 93 -10.30 -9.90 -4.21
C GLN A 93 -8.84 -10.10 -4.64
N THR A 94 -8.15 -9.03 -5.01
CA THR A 94 -6.73 -9.08 -5.35
C THR A 94 -5.90 -9.60 -4.18
N LEU A 95 -6.12 -9.08 -2.97
CA LEU A 95 -5.38 -9.50 -1.77
C LEU A 95 -5.76 -10.92 -1.32
N ALA A 96 -7.03 -11.32 -1.46
CA ALA A 96 -7.51 -12.66 -1.09
C ALA A 96 -6.87 -13.78 -1.95
N ALA A 97 -6.42 -13.48 -3.16
CA ALA A 97 -5.74 -14.42 -4.04
C ALA A 97 -4.25 -14.60 -3.69
N ILE A 98 -3.68 -13.77 -2.82
CA ILE A 98 -2.26 -13.82 -2.46
C ILE A 98 -2.02 -14.89 -1.40
N GLN A 99 -1.24 -15.92 -1.75
CA GLN A 99 -0.79 -16.90 -0.77
C GLN A 99 0.28 -16.28 0.15
N LEU A 100 -0.04 -16.16 1.43
CA LEU A 100 0.93 -15.71 2.43
C LEU A 100 1.89 -16.85 2.83
N PRO A 101 3.20 -16.61 2.84
CA PRO A 101 4.18 -17.54 3.41
C PRO A 101 4.09 -17.55 4.94
N GLU A 102 4.77 -18.49 5.61
CA GLU A 102 4.79 -18.61 7.08
C GLU A 102 5.25 -17.33 7.79
N ASN A 103 6.20 -16.59 7.19
CA ASN A 103 6.67 -15.31 7.72
C ASN A 103 5.79 -14.10 7.35
N LEU A 104 4.64 -14.35 6.71
CA LEU A 104 3.63 -13.39 6.28
C LEU A 104 4.11 -12.32 5.29
N ARG A 105 5.36 -12.39 4.82
CA ARG A 105 5.97 -11.37 3.96
C ARG A 105 5.70 -11.66 2.49
N ALA A 106 4.56 -11.18 1.99
CA ALA A 106 4.21 -11.24 0.58
C ALA A 106 4.21 -9.85 -0.08
N PHE A 107 4.84 -9.76 -1.24
CA PHE A 107 4.70 -8.62 -2.15
C PHE A 107 4.37 -9.18 -3.52
N VAL A 108 3.26 -8.75 -4.11
CA VAL A 108 2.86 -9.12 -5.47
C VAL A 108 2.86 -7.83 -6.29
N PRO A 109 3.97 -7.52 -7.00
CA PRO A 109 4.15 -6.23 -7.65
C PRO A 109 3.14 -5.92 -8.76
N ASP A 110 2.63 -6.94 -9.44
CA ASP A 110 1.63 -6.81 -10.49
C ASP A 110 0.70 -8.04 -10.43
N PRO A 111 -0.36 -7.99 -9.60
CA PRO A 111 -1.23 -9.14 -9.34
C PRO A 111 -1.97 -9.63 -10.59
N GLU A 112 -2.22 -10.93 -10.64
CA GLU A 112 -3.05 -11.54 -11.67
C GLU A 112 -4.54 -11.33 -11.39
N GLY A 113 -5.36 -11.36 -12.43
CA GLY A 113 -6.82 -11.28 -12.35
C GLY A 113 -7.39 -10.15 -13.19
N ASP A 114 -8.53 -10.41 -13.81
CA ASP A 114 -9.19 -9.48 -14.74
C ASP A 114 -9.66 -8.19 -14.05
N GLU A 115 -10.05 -8.28 -12.79
CA GLU A 115 -10.52 -7.15 -11.97
C GLU A 115 -9.47 -6.69 -10.95
N SER A 116 -8.26 -7.26 -10.97
CA SER A 116 -7.26 -6.95 -9.95
C SER A 116 -6.74 -5.53 -10.09
N TYR A 117 -6.67 -4.80 -8.97
CA TYR A 117 -6.05 -3.47 -8.96
C TYR A 117 -4.52 -3.62 -8.88
N PRO A 118 -3.74 -2.91 -9.72
CA PRO A 118 -2.33 -3.28 -9.93
C PRO A 118 -1.41 -2.98 -8.74
N ILE A 119 -1.78 -1.99 -7.92
CA ILE A 119 -0.96 -1.51 -6.79
C ILE A 119 -1.74 -1.67 -5.50
N VAL A 120 -1.70 -2.88 -4.94
CA VAL A 120 -2.28 -3.22 -3.63
C VAL A 120 -1.24 -3.92 -2.77
N SER A 121 -1.30 -3.75 -1.45
CA SER A 121 -0.36 -4.38 -0.53
C SER A 121 -0.96 -4.53 0.84
N PHE A 122 -0.47 -5.53 1.57
CA PHE A 122 -0.64 -5.62 3.02
C PHE A 122 0.21 -4.55 3.72
N SER A 123 -0.14 -4.28 4.97
CA SER A 123 0.71 -3.60 5.94
C SER A 123 1.02 -4.57 7.08
N TRP A 124 2.20 -4.45 7.68
CA TRP A 124 2.68 -5.38 8.69
C TRP A 124 2.92 -4.68 10.02
N ILE A 125 2.50 -5.33 11.10
CA ILE A 125 2.92 -5.02 12.46
C ILE A 125 4.12 -5.91 12.79
N LEU A 126 5.25 -5.31 13.16
CA LEU A 126 6.39 -6.05 13.69
C LEU A 126 6.30 -6.06 15.21
N ALA A 127 6.07 -7.23 15.78
CA ALA A 127 6.07 -7.46 17.22
C ALA A 127 7.28 -8.32 17.63
N TYR A 128 7.76 -8.13 18.85
CA TYR A 128 8.82 -8.97 19.39
C TYR A 128 8.27 -10.35 19.73
N LYS A 129 9.03 -11.40 19.43
CA LYS A 129 8.66 -12.76 19.84
C LYS A 129 8.63 -12.92 21.36
N ASN A 130 9.53 -12.20 22.05
CA ASN A 130 9.64 -12.21 23.51
C ASN A 130 9.72 -10.77 24.01
N TYR A 131 8.93 -10.46 25.03
CA TYR A 131 8.97 -9.19 25.74
C TYR A 131 9.52 -9.43 27.14
N ALA A 132 10.46 -8.58 27.59
CA ALA A 132 11.00 -8.66 28.94
C ALA A 132 9.96 -8.27 30.01
N ASP A 133 9.04 -7.38 29.66
CA ASP A 133 7.95 -6.90 30.52
C ASP A 133 6.64 -7.62 30.16
N PRO A 134 6.08 -8.44 31.06
CA PRO A 134 4.86 -9.20 30.80
C PRO A 134 3.62 -8.32 30.63
N VAL A 135 3.60 -7.10 31.21
CA VAL A 135 2.49 -6.16 31.02
C VAL A 135 2.50 -5.63 29.58
N LYS A 136 3.69 -5.31 29.04
CA LYS A 136 3.84 -4.91 27.64
C LYS A 136 3.51 -6.05 26.67
N ALA A 137 3.86 -7.29 27.02
CA ALA A 137 3.51 -8.47 26.23
C ALA A 137 1.99 -8.58 26.05
N LYS A 138 1.24 -8.55 27.16
CA LYS A 138 -0.22 -8.62 27.15
C LYS A 138 -0.87 -7.44 26.42
N ALA A 139 -0.33 -6.23 26.58
CA ALA A 139 -0.84 -5.06 25.87
C ALA A 139 -0.64 -5.17 24.35
N MET A 140 0.50 -5.69 23.89
CA MET A 140 0.75 -5.92 22.47
C MET A 140 -0.16 -7.01 21.90
N GLU A 141 -0.32 -8.12 22.62
CA GLU A 141 -1.24 -9.20 22.24
C GLU A 141 -2.67 -8.66 22.08
N ALA A 142 -3.20 -7.97 23.08
CA ALA A 142 -4.54 -7.37 23.02
C ALA A 142 -4.68 -6.33 21.89
N THR A 143 -3.61 -5.59 21.59
CA THR A 143 -3.62 -4.64 20.46
C THR A 143 -3.71 -5.36 19.13
N ILE A 144 -2.93 -6.43 18.93
CA ILE A 144 -2.96 -7.24 17.71
C ILE A 144 -4.34 -7.91 17.57
N GLU A 145 -4.87 -8.49 18.64
CA GLU A 145 -6.21 -9.10 18.66
C GLU A 145 -7.29 -8.08 18.27
N TYR A 146 -7.25 -6.87 18.85
CA TYR A 146 -8.17 -5.80 18.47
C TYR A 146 -8.04 -5.44 16.99
N VAL A 147 -6.81 -5.26 16.47
CA VAL A 147 -6.57 -4.92 15.07
C VAL A 147 -7.12 -6.00 14.13
N LEU A 148 -7.00 -7.29 14.49
CA LEU A 148 -7.49 -8.41 13.70
C LEU A 148 -9.01 -8.64 13.82
N THR A 149 -9.67 -8.04 14.81
CA THR A 149 -11.11 -8.27 15.10
C THR A 149 -11.91 -6.97 15.01
N GLU A 150 -12.16 -6.31 16.14
CA GLU A 150 -12.99 -5.11 16.24
C GLU A 150 -12.47 -3.95 15.38
N GLY A 151 -11.15 -3.81 15.25
CA GLY A 151 -10.51 -2.81 14.39
C GLY A 151 -10.81 -3.01 12.90
N GLN A 152 -11.08 -4.23 12.45
CA GLN A 152 -11.46 -4.49 11.07
C GLN A 152 -12.79 -3.82 10.70
N LYS A 153 -13.71 -3.67 11.67
CA LYS A 153 -15.04 -3.07 11.46
C LYS A 153 -14.98 -1.60 11.06
N ILE A 154 -13.94 -0.88 11.48
CA ILE A 154 -13.75 0.55 11.19
C ILE A 154 -12.73 0.82 10.05
N SER A 155 -12.10 -0.22 9.51
CA SER A 155 -11.05 -0.10 8.49
C SER A 155 -11.55 0.59 7.21
N GLY A 156 -12.75 0.25 6.75
CA GLY A 156 -13.39 0.82 5.55
C GLY A 156 -13.65 2.33 5.64
N GLU A 157 -13.95 2.83 6.84
CA GLU A 157 -14.15 4.27 7.07
C GLU A 157 -12.84 5.05 6.84
N LEU A 158 -11.71 4.43 7.17
CA LEU A 158 -10.37 4.99 7.01
C LEU A 158 -9.79 4.79 5.59
N GLY A 159 -10.49 4.07 4.71
CA GLY A 159 -10.04 3.76 3.36
C GLY A 159 -9.19 2.50 3.26
N TYR A 160 -9.15 1.68 4.30
CA TYR A 160 -8.57 0.34 4.25
C TYR A 160 -9.64 -0.70 3.92
N ILE A 161 -9.19 -1.88 3.54
CA ILE A 161 -10.04 -3.03 3.28
C ILE A 161 -9.83 -4.01 4.43
N PRO A 162 -10.90 -4.64 4.95
CA PRO A 162 -10.75 -5.70 5.92
C PRO A 162 -9.83 -6.82 5.40
N LEU A 163 -9.09 -7.45 6.32
CA LEU A 163 -8.30 -8.62 5.97
C LEU A 163 -9.19 -9.71 5.36
N PRO A 164 -8.77 -10.35 4.25
CA PRO A 164 -9.47 -11.49 3.71
C PRO A 164 -9.58 -12.61 4.76
N GLN A 165 -10.70 -13.35 4.78
CA GLN A 165 -10.93 -14.43 5.75
C GLN A 165 -9.86 -15.54 5.72
N ALA A 166 -9.11 -15.66 4.62
CA ALA A 166 -8.04 -16.64 4.46
C ALA A 166 -6.72 -16.25 5.15
N VAL A 167 -6.64 -15.04 5.72
CA VAL A 167 -5.49 -14.48 6.45
C VAL A 167 -5.78 -14.47 7.94
#